data_AF-A0A497AH59-F1
#
_entry.id   AF-A0A497AH59-F1
#
_cell.length_a   1.000
_cell.length_b   1.000
_cell.length_c   1.000
_cell.angle_alpha   90.00
_cell.angle_beta   90.00
_cell.angle_gamma   90.00
#
_symmetry.space_group_name_H-M   'P 1'
#
loop_
_entity.id
_entity.type
_entity.pdbx_description
1 polymer ?
#
loop_
_entity_poly.entity_id
_entity_poly.type
_entity_poly.pdbx_seq_one_letter_code
_entity_poly.pdbx_strand_id
1 'polypeptide(L)'
;MFLFPIFLYALRLRPWKTVAGAVVVAGGVFGAFFLPAVILSGGPAAFTRSMRVIVPIFWSASTLVRSTRLARFMKNADTIARYTGLALGELVIPFVLLGYLTRPHRLRFWRNSKLLFLAIWTLPAWIVYFLIWPGNMGTILVCIAPFFLLAAVGLDWVVERARWGAAVGWAALTILLAWNVAIFAFLPQYPFGESYRRFDNRETVTSISDYYRTKLSLVSETPVEGTTVYANAFRHLQYYLPQYRTFSPPILRRSDPSIVKSIISVDDGVMEAWQGVDVTTIVPPGTERIVLFDLPPEILLSGHAVVEKSKGEYIYIIPIPADHWPLWTLEGLSLNAKDH
;
A
#
# COMPACT_ATOMS: atom_id res chain seq x y z
N MET A 1 10.68 0.49 14.30
CA MET A 1 10.04 -0.18 15.46
C MET A 1 10.21 -1.70 15.40
N PHE A 2 9.72 -2.40 14.36
CA PHE A 2 9.74 -3.87 14.30
C PHE A 2 11.13 -4.52 14.29
N LEU A 3 12.15 -3.83 13.75
CA LEU A 3 13.54 -4.31 13.76
C LEU A 3 14.32 -3.95 15.04
N PHE A 4 13.70 -3.25 16.00
CA PHE A 4 14.40 -2.87 17.22
C PHE A 4 14.76 -4.08 18.13
N PRO A 5 13.87 -5.08 18.31
CA PRO A 5 14.23 -6.28 19.08
C PRO A 5 15.42 -7.04 18.49
N ILE A 6 15.51 -7.16 17.17
CA ILE A 6 16.63 -7.82 16.50
C ILE A 6 17.92 -7.00 16.62
N PHE A 7 17.83 -5.67 16.57
CA PHE A 7 18.95 -4.78 16.85
C PHE A 7 19.50 -5.02 18.27
N LEU A 8 18.66 -5.00 19.30
CA LEU A 8 19.09 -5.30 20.68
C LEU A 8 19.69 -6.70 20.81
N TYR A 9 19.06 -7.69 20.18
CA TYR A 9 19.56 -9.07 20.20
C TYR A 9 20.95 -9.20 19.57
N ALA A 10 21.22 -8.48 18.48
CA ALA A 10 22.53 -8.48 17.81
C ALA A 10 23.65 -7.88 18.68
N LEU A 11 23.32 -6.99 19.62
CA LEU A 11 24.28 -6.30 20.49
C LEU A 11 24.63 -7.08 21.75
N ARG A 12 23.82 -8.08 22.14
CA ARG A 12 23.84 -8.70 23.48
C ARG A 12 25.17 -9.34 23.94
N LEU A 13 26.09 -9.63 23.02
CA LEU A 13 27.41 -10.22 23.30
C LEU A 13 28.57 -9.40 22.69
N ARG A 14 28.33 -8.12 22.36
CA ARG A 14 29.34 -7.28 21.71
C ARG A 14 29.95 -6.30 22.72
N PRO A 15 31.26 -6.00 22.59
CA PRO A 15 31.88 -5.00 23.45
C PRO A 15 31.25 -3.63 23.19
N TRP A 16 31.15 -2.81 24.23
CA TRP A 16 30.45 -1.51 24.19
C TRP A 16 30.96 -0.59 23.07
N LYS A 17 32.25 -0.65 22.72
CA LYS A 17 32.85 0.11 21.61
C LYS A 17 32.21 -0.25 20.26
N THR A 18 32.01 -1.54 20.00
CA THR A 18 31.33 -2.02 18.79
C THR A 18 29.85 -1.62 18.81
N VAL A 19 29.20 -1.67 19.97
CA VAL A 19 27.81 -1.23 20.12
C VAL A 19 27.68 0.26 19.81
N ALA A 20 28.54 1.10 20.40
CA ALA A 20 28.57 2.54 20.15
C ALA A 20 28.83 2.84 18.67
N GLY A 21 29.82 2.19 18.06
CA GLY A 21 30.08 2.32 16.61
C GLY A 21 28.88 1.93 15.76
N ALA A 22 28.20 0.83 16.07
CA ALA A 22 27.00 0.38 15.35
C ALA A 22 25.83 1.37 15.52
N VAL A 23 25.64 1.94 16.71
CA VAL A 23 24.62 2.98 16.96
C VAL A 23 24.92 4.24 16.15
N VAL A 24 26.18 4.68 16.12
CA VAL A 24 26.60 5.85 15.33
C VAL A 24 26.39 5.62 13.85
N VAL A 25 26.78 4.45 13.32
CA VAL A 25 26.54 4.10 11.90
C VAL A 25 25.05 4.01 11.60
N ALA A 26 24.27 3.31 12.43
CA ALA A 26 22.82 3.20 12.23
C ALA A 26 22.11 4.56 12.31
N GLY A 27 22.50 5.40 13.27
CA GLY A 27 22.01 6.77 13.41
C GLY A 27 22.41 7.66 12.23
N GLY A 28 23.64 7.50 11.72
CA GLY A 28 24.14 8.20 10.54
C GLY A 28 23.39 7.80 9.28
N VAL A 29 23.21 6.49 9.04
CA VAL A 29 22.42 5.98 7.91
C VAL A 29 20.98 6.44 8.03
N PHE A 30 20.35 6.29 9.20
CA PHE A 30 19.00 6.79 9.43
C PHE A 30 18.91 8.29 9.17
N GLY A 31 19.84 9.09 9.69
CA GLY A 31 19.91 10.53 9.47
C GLY A 31 20.07 10.90 8.00
N ALA A 32 20.90 10.17 7.25
CA ALA A 32 21.13 10.40 5.82
C ALA A 32 19.86 10.20 4.98
N PHE A 33 18.95 9.31 5.37
CA PHE A 33 17.66 9.13 4.69
C PHE A 33 16.56 10.02 5.30
N PHE A 34 16.53 10.16 6.61
CA PHE A 34 15.46 10.82 7.35
C PHE A 34 15.55 12.35 7.26
N LEU A 35 16.75 12.93 7.40
CA LEU A 35 16.90 14.39 7.40
C LEU A 35 16.50 15.01 6.06
N PRO A 36 16.94 14.52 4.89
CA PRO A 36 16.47 15.05 3.61
C PRO A 36 14.96 14.91 3.47
N ALA A 37 14.39 13.77 3.85
CA ALA A 37 12.94 13.57 3.79
C ALA A 37 12.18 14.58 4.67
N VAL A 38 12.64 14.84 5.89
CA VAL A 38 12.01 15.83 6.78
C VAL A 38 12.18 17.25 6.23
N ILE A 39 13.36 17.61 5.73
CA ILE A 39 13.63 18.95 5.16
C ILE A 39 12.74 19.19 3.94
N LEU A 40 12.71 18.24 3.01
CA LEU A 40 11.87 18.32 1.80
C LEU A 40 10.37 18.32 2.12
N SER A 41 9.94 17.78 3.26
CA SER A 41 8.54 17.77 3.71
C SER A 41 8.12 19.02 4.49
N GLY A 42 8.90 20.12 4.45
CA GLY A 42 8.60 21.34 5.20
C GLY A 42 9.21 21.40 6.61
N GLY A 43 10.20 20.55 6.90
CA GLY A 43 10.99 20.58 8.12
C GLY A 43 10.38 19.87 9.35
N PRO A 44 11.06 19.95 10.51
CA PRO A 44 10.67 19.22 11.73
C PRO A 44 9.29 19.62 12.28
N ALA A 45 8.88 20.87 12.08
CA ALA A 45 7.57 21.36 12.51
C ALA A 45 6.43 20.72 11.70
N ALA A 46 6.59 20.62 10.38
CA ALA A 46 5.63 19.93 9.52
C ALA A 46 5.56 18.43 9.88
N PHE A 47 6.72 17.78 10.02
CA PHE A 47 6.78 16.37 10.45
C PHE A 47 6.07 16.11 11.77
N THR A 48 6.33 16.92 12.80
CA THR A 48 5.68 16.76 14.12
C THR A 48 4.18 17.02 14.07
N ARG A 49 3.73 17.99 13.26
CA ARG A 49 2.30 18.24 13.00
C ARG A 49 1.64 17.03 12.37
N SER A 50 2.22 16.45 11.31
CA SER A 50 1.72 15.24 10.66
C SER A 50 1.68 14.06 11.63
N MET A 51 2.72 13.87 12.44
CA MET A 51 2.76 12.80 13.44
C MET A 51 1.68 12.96 14.51
N ARG A 52 1.39 14.19 14.97
CA ARG A 52 0.29 14.45 15.93
C ARG A 52 -1.09 14.10 15.37
N VAL A 53 -1.27 14.18 14.05
CA VAL A 53 -2.53 13.78 13.40
C VAL A 53 -2.57 12.25 13.20
N ILE A 54 -1.46 11.65 12.74
CA ILE A 54 -1.41 10.24 12.34
C ILE A 54 -1.36 9.29 13.54
N VAL A 55 -0.55 9.60 14.55
CA VAL A 55 -0.33 8.71 15.71
C VAL A 55 -1.63 8.39 16.45
N PRO A 56 -2.50 9.37 16.81
CA PRO A 56 -3.76 9.06 17.49
C PRO A 56 -4.70 8.17 16.67
N ILE A 57 -4.65 8.22 15.34
CA ILE A 57 -5.47 7.34 14.48
C ILE A 57 -5.06 5.88 14.69
N PHE A 58 -3.75 5.60 14.66
CA PHE A 58 -3.22 4.25 14.89
C PHE A 58 -3.42 3.75 16.33
N TRP A 59 -3.33 4.65 17.32
CA TRP A 59 -3.44 4.30 18.74
C TRP A 59 -4.85 4.45 19.31
N SER A 60 -5.83 4.87 18.52
CA SER A 60 -7.21 4.97 18.97
C SER A 60 -7.71 3.59 19.43
N ALA A 61 -8.23 3.52 20.66
CA ALA A 61 -8.67 2.30 21.32
C ALA A 61 -9.74 1.52 20.51
N SER A 62 -10.45 2.18 19.59
CA SER A 62 -11.35 1.54 18.63
C SER A 62 -10.64 0.58 17.67
N THR A 63 -9.38 0.83 17.32
CA THR A 63 -8.57 0.01 16.41
C THR A 63 -7.93 -1.20 17.12
N LEU A 64 -7.70 -1.11 18.43
CA LEU A 64 -7.05 -2.14 19.25
C LEU A 64 -8.03 -2.98 20.11
N VAL A 65 -9.17 -2.42 20.55
CA VAL A 65 -10.06 -3.05 21.56
C VAL A 65 -11.42 -3.45 21.00
N ARG A 66 -11.99 -2.74 20.01
CA ARG A 66 -13.22 -3.18 19.30
C ARG A 66 -12.93 -4.22 18.21
N SER A 67 -11.65 -4.45 17.92
CA SER A 67 -11.11 -5.23 16.82
C SER A 67 -10.77 -6.69 17.17
N THR A 68 -10.74 -7.04 18.45
CA THR A 68 -10.35 -8.35 19.00
C THR A 68 -11.44 -9.42 18.89
N ARG A 69 -12.16 -9.48 17.77
CA ARG A 69 -12.94 -10.68 17.44
C ARG A 69 -12.03 -11.66 16.72
N LEU A 70 -12.11 -12.94 17.09
CA LEU A 70 -11.40 -14.05 16.43
C LEU A 70 -11.51 -13.97 14.89
N ALA A 71 -12.66 -13.53 14.37
CA ALA A 71 -12.88 -13.29 12.94
C ALA A 71 -11.89 -12.30 12.31
N ARG A 72 -11.51 -11.22 13.00
CA ARG A 72 -10.51 -10.27 12.49
C ARG A 72 -9.11 -10.87 12.55
N PHE A 73 -8.77 -11.56 13.63
CA PHE A 73 -7.50 -12.29 13.73
C PHE A 73 -7.36 -13.28 12.57
N MET A 74 -8.40 -14.08 12.31
CA MET A 74 -8.42 -15.02 11.19
C MET A 74 -8.31 -14.31 9.84
N LYS A 75 -9.04 -13.21 9.62
CA LYS A 75 -8.92 -12.39 8.41
C LYS A 75 -7.50 -11.84 8.21
N ASN A 76 -6.88 -11.35 9.28
CA ASN A 76 -5.51 -10.84 9.25
C ASN A 76 -4.50 -11.97 9.01
N ALA A 77 -4.69 -13.13 9.64
CA ALA A 77 -3.86 -14.30 9.46
C ALA A 77 -3.90 -14.82 8.02
N ASP A 78 -5.09 -14.94 7.47
CA ASP A 78 -5.35 -15.29 6.08
C ASP A 78 -4.70 -14.28 5.11
N THR A 79 -4.75 -12.99 5.44
CA THR A 79 -4.06 -11.93 4.67
C THR A 79 -2.53 -12.06 4.74
N ILE A 80 -1.96 -12.24 5.93
CA ILE A 80 -0.51 -12.44 6.14
C ILE A 80 -0.05 -13.70 5.42
N ALA A 81 -0.79 -14.80 5.53
CA ALA A 81 -0.47 -16.08 4.89
C ALA A 81 -0.44 -15.92 3.36
N ARG A 82 -1.46 -15.30 2.77
CA ARG A 82 -1.50 -15.01 1.34
C ARG A 82 -0.32 -14.15 0.89
N TYR A 83 -0.07 -13.04 1.58
CA TYR A 83 1.00 -12.11 1.20
C TYR A 83 2.39 -12.74 1.39
N THR A 84 2.59 -13.54 2.44
CA THR A 84 3.85 -14.29 2.65
C THR A 84 4.04 -15.34 1.57
N GLY A 85 2.98 -16.10 1.25
CA GLY A 85 3.03 -17.13 0.21
C GLY A 85 3.31 -16.54 -1.18
N LEU A 86 2.69 -15.40 -1.50
CA LEU A 86 2.97 -14.67 -2.72
C LEU A 86 4.40 -14.17 -2.81
N ALA A 87 4.91 -13.59 -1.71
CA ALA A 87 6.24 -13.03 -1.69
C ALA A 87 7.34 -14.12 -1.75
N LEU A 88 7.10 -15.29 -1.16
CA LEU A 88 8.01 -16.44 -1.26
C LEU A 88 7.92 -17.19 -2.60
N GLY A 89 6.78 -17.06 -3.29
CA GLY A 89 6.38 -17.98 -4.34
C GLY A 89 5.75 -19.24 -3.74
N GLU A 90 4.51 -19.54 -4.15
CA GLU A 90 3.73 -20.66 -3.61
C GLU A 90 4.46 -22.00 -3.73
N LEU A 91 5.27 -22.14 -4.78
CA LEU A 91 6.05 -23.34 -5.06
C LEU A 91 7.32 -23.49 -4.21
N VAL A 92 7.78 -22.44 -3.52
CA VAL A 92 8.94 -22.51 -2.63
C VAL A 92 8.54 -23.07 -1.25
N ILE A 93 7.28 -22.87 -0.84
CA ILE A 93 6.76 -23.30 0.47
C ILE A 93 6.98 -24.80 0.74
N PRO A 94 6.66 -25.73 -0.18
CA PRO A 94 6.91 -27.16 0.04
C PRO A 94 8.38 -27.48 0.28
N PHE A 95 9.32 -26.79 -0.38
CA PHE A 95 10.76 -27.02 -0.21
C PHE A 95 11.25 -26.52 1.16
N VAL A 96 10.71 -25.40 1.63
CA VAL A 96 10.97 -24.89 2.99
C VAL A 96 10.49 -25.91 4.03
N LEU A 97 9.26 -26.40 3.87
CA LEU A 97 8.66 -27.39 4.76
C LEU A 97 9.43 -28.71 4.73
N LEU A 98 9.74 -29.22 3.54
CA LEU A 98 10.47 -30.47 3.36
C LEU A 98 11.86 -30.36 3.99
N GLY A 99 12.63 -29.33 3.64
CA GLY A 99 13.98 -29.11 4.17
C GLY A 99 14.03 -28.85 5.68
N TYR A 100 12.93 -28.38 6.28
CA TYR A 100 12.79 -28.29 7.73
C TYR A 100 12.44 -29.64 8.38
N LEU A 101 11.42 -30.34 7.84
CA LEU A 101 10.88 -31.58 8.42
C LEU A 101 11.85 -32.77 8.38
N THR A 102 12.74 -32.80 7.39
CA THR A 102 13.70 -33.89 7.16
C THR A 102 15.01 -33.72 7.93
N ARG A 103 15.19 -32.62 8.67
CA ARG A 103 16.41 -32.41 9.47
C ARG A 103 16.37 -33.25 10.75
N PRO A 104 17.43 -34.04 11.04
CA PRO A 104 17.47 -34.96 12.18
C PRO A 104 17.54 -34.26 13.54
N HIS A 105 17.86 -32.96 13.58
CA HIS A 105 17.87 -32.17 14.82
C HIS A 105 16.53 -31.48 15.06
N ARG A 106 15.53 -32.26 15.47
CA ARG A 106 14.23 -31.75 15.91
C ARG A 106 14.39 -30.82 17.13
N LEU A 107 13.82 -29.62 17.00
CA LEU A 107 13.09 -28.86 18.02
C LEU A 107 13.72 -28.76 19.42
N ARG A 108 14.96 -28.28 19.52
CA ARG A 108 15.33 -27.42 20.66
C ARG A 108 15.26 -25.96 20.23
N PHE A 109 14.07 -25.51 19.82
CA PHE A 109 13.81 -24.17 19.29
C PHE A 109 14.46 -23.08 20.16
N TRP A 110 14.25 -23.17 21.48
CA TRP A 110 14.77 -22.22 22.46
C TRP A 110 16.29 -22.32 22.73
N ARG A 111 16.94 -23.44 22.41
CA ARG A 111 18.41 -23.58 22.51
C ARG A 111 19.12 -23.27 21.21
N ASN A 112 18.40 -23.18 20.08
CA ASN A 112 18.98 -22.81 18.80
C ASN A 112 18.96 -21.30 18.64
N SER A 113 20.12 -20.66 18.83
CA SER A 113 20.29 -19.21 18.68
C SER A 113 19.83 -18.70 17.32
N LYS A 114 19.91 -19.50 16.24
CA LYS A 114 19.45 -19.12 14.90
C LYS A 114 17.93 -19.05 14.80
N LEU A 115 17.21 -19.99 15.42
CA LEU A 115 15.75 -19.98 15.44
C LEU A 115 15.22 -18.87 16.34
N LEU A 116 15.88 -18.65 17.49
CA LEU A 116 15.56 -17.52 18.36
C LEU A 116 15.77 -16.17 17.64
N PHE A 117 16.86 -16.03 16.88
CA PHE A 117 17.11 -14.85 16.04
C PHE A 117 15.97 -14.61 15.03
N LEU A 118 15.54 -15.64 14.30
CA LEU A 118 14.43 -15.52 13.34
C LEU A 118 13.10 -15.19 14.06
N ALA A 119 12.85 -15.79 15.23
CA ALA A 119 11.65 -15.52 16.01
C ALA A 119 11.60 -14.05 16.46
N ILE A 120 12.71 -13.52 16.96
CA ILE A 120 12.84 -12.11 17.39
C ILE A 120 12.68 -11.16 16.19
N TRP A 121 13.08 -11.58 14.99
CA TRP A 121 12.86 -10.81 13.77
C TRP A 121 11.36 -10.76 13.40
N THR A 122 10.69 -11.91 13.37
CA THR A 122 9.35 -12.02 12.78
C THR A 122 8.21 -11.71 13.75
N LEU A 123 8.29 -12.22 14.99
CA LEU A 123 7.17 -12.18 15.95
C LEU A 123 6.70 -10.77 16.29
N PRO A 124 7.56 -9.76 16.51
CA PRO A 124 7.09 -8.42 16.86
C PRO A 124 6.20 -7.80 15.78
N ALA A 125 6.56 -7.98 14.50
CA ALA A 125 5.76 -7.52 13.38
C ALA A 125 4.45 -8.31 13.27
N TRP A 126 4.54 -9.64 13.40
CA TRP A 126 3.37 -10.52 13.33
C TRP A 126 2.34 -10.24 14.40
N ILE A 127 2.75 -10.05 15.67
CA ILE A 127 1.85 -9.68 16.76
C ILE A 127 1.05 -8.43 16.39
N VAL A 128 1.72 -7.40 15.86
CA VAL A 128 1.04 -6.17 15.45
C VAL A 128 0.13 -6.39 14.23
N TYR A 129 0.55 -7.17 13.24
CA TYR A 129 -0.26 -7.44 12.05
C TYR A 129 -1.50 -8.29 12.36
N PHE A 130 -1.39 -9.29 13.23
CA PHE A 130 -2.52 -10.09 13.67
C PHE A 130 -3.53 -9.25 14.47
N LEU A 131 -3.06 -8.38 15.37
CA LEU A 131 -3.92 -7.68 16.32
C LEU A 131 -4.50 -6.37 15.78
N ILE A 132 -3.73 -5.59 15.03
CA ILE A 132 -4.15 -4.27 14.56
C ILE A 132 -4.69 -4.39 13.14
N TRP A 133 -3.78 -4.49 12.17
CA TRP A 133 -4.06 -4.65 10.74
C TRP A 133 -2.71 -4.77 10.02
N PRO A 134 -2.52 -5.73 9.08
CA PRO A 134 -1.30 -5.78 8.29
C PRO A 134 -1.09 -4.53 7.42
N GLY A 135 -2.09 -3.68 7.21
CA GLY A 135 -1.92 -2.49 6.38
C GLY A 135 -1.89 -2.82 4.90
N ASN A 136 -1.10 -2.06 4.15
CA ASN A 136 -0.85 -2.28 2.72
C ASN A 136 0.07 -3.49 2.51
N MET A 137 -0.02 -4.16 1.35
CA MET A 137 0.84 -5.31 1.00
C MET A 137 2.33 -5.08 1.29
N GLY A 138 2.84 -3.86 1.06
CA GLY A 138 4.26 -3.52 1.26
C GLY A 138 4.76 -3.59 2.70
N THR A 139 3.89 -3.58 3.71
CA THR A 139 4.32 -3.72 5.12
C THR A 139 4.91 -5.09 5.40
N ILE A 140 4.46 -6.14 4.69
CA ILE A 140 4.93 -7.50 4.92
C ILE A 140 6.41 -7.69 4.59
N LEU A 141 6.97 -6.78 3.78
CA LEU A 141 8.40 -6.76 3.45
C LEU A 141 9.29 -6.66 4.71
N VAL A 142 8.77 -6.09 5.80
CA VAL A 142 9.52 -6.00 7.07
C VAL A 142 9.80 -7.38 7.67
N CYS A 143 8.89 -8.34 7.47
CA CYS A 143 8.99 -9.69 8.04
C CYS A 143 9.25 -10.78 7.01
N ILE A 144 9.38 -10.46 5.70
CA ILE A 144 9.59 -11.49 4.66
C ILE A 144 11.04 -12.02 4.61
N ALA A 145 12.03 -11.15 4.86
CA ALA A 145 13.45 -11.51 4.83
C ALA A 145 13.82 -12.79 5.62
N PRO A 146 13.37 -12.99 6.88
CA PRO A 146 13.65 -14.24 7.60
C PRO A 146 13.04 -15.47 6.92
N PHE A 147 11.93 -15.33 6.20
CA PHE A 147 11.35 -16.42 5.42
C PHE A 147 12.18 -16.75 4.17
N PHE A 148 12.78 -15.76 3.50
CA PHE A 148 13.73 -16.03 2.43
C PHE A 148 14.97 -16.78 2.92
N LEU A 149 15.47 -16.46 4.13
CA LEU A 149 16.55 -17.23 4.75
C LEU A 149 16.14 -18.67 5.04
N LEU A 150 14.93 -18.87 5.58
CA LEU A 150 14.39 -20.22 5.80
C LEU A 150 14.20 -20.96 4.47
N ALA A 151 13.74 -20.28 3.44
CA ALA A 151 13.58 -20.83 2.11
C ALA A 151 14.91 -21.25 1.51
N ALA A 152 15.94 -20.39 1.57
CA ALA A 152 17.28 -20.71 1.11
C ALA A 152 17.84 -21.94 1.84
N VAL A 153 17.68 -22.01 3.17
CA VAL A 153 18.12 -23.14 3.99
C VAL A 153 17.37 -24.44 3.64
N GLY A 154 16.08 -24.35 3.30
CA GLY A 154 15.28 -25.48 2.84
C GLY A 154 15.70 -25.95 1.45
N LEU A 155 15.87 -25.01 0.51
CA LEU A 155 16.31 -25.27 -0.85
C LEU A 155 17.71 -25.89 -0.89
N ASP A 156 18.67 -25.32 -0.17
CA ASP A 156 20.03 -25.84 -0.02
C ASP A 156 20.02 -27.30 0.44
N TRP A 157 19.20 -27.60 1.45
CA TRP A 157 19.04 -28.97 1.94
C TRP A 157 18.44 -29.91 0.88
N VAL A 158 17.41 -29.49 0.15
CA VAL A 158 16.79 -30.32 -0.89
C VAL A 158 17.72 -30.52 -2.09
N VAL A 159 18.49 -29.50 -2.47
CA VAL A 159 19.41 -29.55 -3.61
C VAL A 159 20.61 -30.44 -3.28
N GLU A 160 21.29 -30.22 -2.16
CA GLU A 160 22.51 -30.97 -1.80
C GLU A 160 22.24 -32.42 -1.41
N ARG A 161 21.08 -32.69 -0.80
CA ARG A 161 20.70 -34.04 -0.33
C ARG A 161 19.56 -34.65 -1.10
N ALA A 162 19.30 -34.19 -2.33
CA ALA A 162 18.42 -34.90 -3.23
C ALA A 162 18.88 -36.35 -3.29
N ARG A 163 17.98 -37.30 -3.00
CA ARG A 163 18.28 -38.74 -3.03
C ARG A 163 18.86 -39.17 -4.39
N TRP A 164 18.66 -38.36 -5.42
CA TRP A 164 19.05 -38.60 -6.81
C TRP A 164 20.26 -37.74 -7.25
N GLY A 165 20.95 -37.09 -6.30
CA GLY A 165 22.17 -36.32 -6.52
C GLY A 165 21.95 -34.81 -6.75
N ALA A 166 22.99 -34.02 -6.50
CA ALA A 166 22.94 -32.55 -6.57
C ALA A 166 22.51 -32.02 -7.94
N ALA A 167 22.88 -32.71 -9.03
CA ALA A 167 22.47 -32.35 -10.39
C ALA A 167 20.94 -32.35 -10.56
N VAL A 168 20.25 -33.34 -9.99
CA VAL A 168 18.78 -33.41 -10.02
C VAL A 168 18.16 -32.28 -9.19
N GLY A 169 18.76 -31.97 -8.04
CA GLY A 169 18.34 -30.83 -7.21
C GLY A 169 18.42 -29.50 -7.96
N TRP A 170 19.55 -29.23 -8.61
CA TRP A 170 19.75 -28.03 -9.42
C TRP A 170 18.84 -28.00 -10.66
N ALA A 171 18.61 -29.12 -11.31
CA ALA A 171 17.66 -29.22 -12.42
C ALA A 171 16.24 -28.89 -11.97
N ALA A 172 15.79 -29.44 -10.84
CA ALA A 172 14.47 -29.14 -10.27
C ALA A 172 14.32 -27.65 -9.92
N LEU A 173 15.33 -27.04 -9.30
CA LEU A 173 15.32 -25.59 -9.01
C LEU A 173 15.25 -24.76 -10.30
N THR A 174 16.01 -25.14 -11.32
CA THR A 174 16.01 -24.45 -12.63
C THR A 174 14.64 -24.52 -13.29
N ILE A 175 14.00 -25.70 -13.28
CA ILE A 175 12.63 -25.88 -13.80
C ILE A 175 11.64 -25.01 -13.02
N LEU A 176 11.75 -24.95 -11.70
CA LEU A 176 10.87 -24.17 -10.83
C LEU A 176 11.02 -22.67 -11.08
N LEU A 177 12.24 -22.19 -11.28
CA LEU A 177 12.52 -20.81 -11.68
C LEU A 177 11.98 -20.50 -13.07
N ALA A 178 12.25 -21.36 -14.06
CA ALA A 178 11.73 -21.22 -15.42
C ALA A 178 10.20 -21.18 -15.43
N TRP A 179 9.55 -22.00 -14.60
CA TRP A 179 8.10 -21.99 -14.43
C TRP A 179 7.57 -20.69 -13.83
N ASN A 180 8.21 -20.12 -12.80
CA ASN A 180 7.80 -18.81 -12.26
C ASN A 180 7.98 -17.69 -13.29
N VAL A 181 9.07 -17.71 -14.04
CA VAL A 181 9.31 -16.76 -15.14
C VAL A 181 8.24 -16.94 -16.22
N ALA A 182 7.88 -18.17 -16.57
CA ALA A 182 6.84 -18.44 -17.56
C ALA A 182 5.46 -17.97 -17.09
N ILE A 183 5.08 -18.23 -15.83
CA ILE A 183 3.86 -17.69 -15.21
C ILE A 183 3.84 -16.17 -15.32
N PHE A 184 4.93 -15.51 -14.92
CA PHE A 184 4.99 -14.05 -14.96
C PHE A 184 4.94 -13.50 -16.39
N ALA A 185 5.63 -14.14 -17.34
CA ALA A 185 5.80 -13.62 -18.69
C ALA A 185 4.61 -13.91 -19.62
N PHE A 186 3.92 -15.03 -19.43
CA PHE A 186 2.96 -15.56 -20.39
C PHE A 186 1.58 -15.89 -19.83
N LEU A 187 1.43 -16.09 -18.51
CA LEU A 187 0.11 -16.36 -17.95
C LEU A 187 -0.76 -15.12 -18.12
N PRO A 188 -2.02 -15.24 -18.56
CA PRO A 188 -2.91 -14.08 -18.64
C PRO A 188 -3.26 -13.57 -17.24
N GLN A 189 -3.75 -12.34 -17.14
CA GLN A 189 -4.17 -11.71 -15.89
C GLN A 189 -5.23 -12.52 -15.11
N TYR A 190 -6.17 -13.15 -15.84
CA TYR A 190 -7.27 -13.97 -15.31
C TYR A 190 -7.32 -15.35 -15.99
N PRO A 191 -6.37 -16.25 -15.72
CA PRO A 191 -6.31 -17.56 -16.39
C PRO A 191 -7.48 -18.48 -16.05
N PHE A 192 -8.16 -18.20 -14.93
CA PHE A 192 -9.31 -18.96 -14.45
C PHE A 192 -10.63 -18.17 -14.51
N GLY A 193 -10.65 -17.03 -15.22
CA GLY A 193 -11.81 -16.14 -15.32
C GLY A 193 -11.80 -15.00 -14.29
N GLU A 194 -12.65 -13.99 -14.52
CA GLU A 194 -12.69 -12.73 -13.75
C GLU A 194 -13.18 -12.89 -12.30
N SER A 195 -13.97 -13.95 -12.04
CA SER A 195 -14.41 -14.31 -10.70
C SER A 195 -13.28 -14.87 -9.84
N TYR A 196 -12.19 -15.31 -10.47
CA TYR A 196 -10.99 -15.79 -9.80
C TYR A 196 -10.00 -14.66 -9.57
N ARG A 197 -9.03 -14.96 -8.71
CA ARG A 197 -8.00 -14.00 -8.33
C ARG A 197 -7.15 -13.59 -9.54
N ARG A 198 -6.93 -12.28 -9.66
CA ARG A 198 -5.96 -11.67 -10.57
C ARG A 198 -4.52 -12.12 -10.25
N PHE A 199 -3.75 -12.48 -11.28
CA PHE A 199 -2.31 -12.72 -11.17
C PHE A 199 -1.52 -11.44 -11.40
N ASP A 200 -0.57 -11.11 -10.51
CA ASP A 200 0.30 -9.94 -10.67
C ASP A 200 1.49 -10.29 -11.59
N ASN A 201 1.20 -10.42 -12.89
CA ASN A 201 2.12 -10.82 -13.96
C ASN A 201 2.43 -9.65 -14.91
N ARG A 202 3.16 -9.91 -15.99
CA ARG A 202 3.51 -8.90 -17.00
C ARG A 202 2.27 -8.19 -17.56
N GLU A 203 1.24 -8.95 -17.94
CA GLU A 203 0.01 -8.38 -18.51
C GLU A 203 -0.68 -7.44 -17.52
N THR A 204 -0.76 -7.81 -16.25
CA THR A 204 -1.28 -6.95 -15.17
C THR A 204 -0.47 -5.66 -15.03
N VAL A 205 0.86 -5.76 -15.05
CA VAL A 205 1.74 -4.58 -14.95
C VAL A 205 1.53 -3.66 -16.16
N THR A 206 1.48 -4.20 -17.36
CA THR A 206 1.25 -3.40 -18.57
C THR A 206 -0.15 -2.79 -18.58
N SER A 207 -1.18 -3.55 -18.23
CA SER A 207 -2.57 -3.10 -18.17
C SER A 207 -2.74 -1.95 -17.17
N ILE A 208 -2.22 -2.09 -15.95
CA ILE A 208 -2.26 -1.01 -14.94
C ILE A 208 -1.45 0.21 -15.39
N SER A 209 -0.30 0.00 -16.04
CA SER A 209 0.53 1.10 -16.54
C SER A 209 -0.18 1.87 -17.65
N ASP A 210 -0.77 1.16 -18.62
CA ASP A 210 -1.51 1.75 -19.74
C ASP A 210 -2.79 2.44 -19.26
N TYR A 211 -3.49 1.86 -18.29
CA TYR A 211 -4.64 2.45 -17.60
C TYR A 211 -4.30 3.82 -17.04
N TYR A 212 -3.29 3.90 -16.16
CA TYR A 212 -2.93 5.17 -15.53
C TYR A 212 -2.32 6.15 -16.52
N ARG A 213 -1.49 5.68 -17.46
CA ARG A 213 -0.90 6.54 -18.47
C ARG A 213 -1.97 7.21 -19.34
N THR A 214 -2.97 6.45 -19.77
CA THR A 214 -4.06 6.95 -20.61
C THR A 214 -4.96 7.91 -19.84
N LYS A 215 -5.34 7.59 -18.60
CA LYS A 215 -6.18 8.51 -17.81
C LYS A 215 -5.43 9.78 -17.42
N LEU A 216 -4.16 9.68 -17.04
CA LEU A 216 -3.35 10.87 -16.74
C LEU A 216 -3.17 11.75 -17.97
N SER A 217 -3.02 11.18 -19.17
CA SER A 217 -2.94 11.99 -20.39
C SER A 217 -4.25 12.73 -20.66
N LEU A 218 -5.41 12.08 -20.49
CA LEU A 218 -6.72 12.73 -20.63
C LEU A 218 -6.88 13.92 -19.65
N VAL A 219 -6.49 13.75 -18.38
CA VAL A 219 -6.53 14.86 -17.42
C VAL A 219 -5.60 16.00 -17.86
N SER A 220 -4.40 15.67 -18.36
CA SER A 220 -3.41 16.67 -18.80
C SER A 220 -3.84 17.48 -20.03
N GLU A 221 -4.80 16.98 -20.80
CA GLU A 221 -5.39 17.70 -21.95
C GLU A 221 -6.45 18.72 -21.49
N THR A 222 -6.94 18.63 -20.26
CA THR A 222 -7.86 19.60 -19.67
C THR A 222 -7.10 20.84 -19.19
N PRO A 223 -7.59 22.09 -19.39
CA PRO A 223 -6.95 23.28 -18.84
C PRO A 223 -6.72 23.19 -17.33
N VAL A 224 -5.59 23.70 -16.84
CA VAL A 224 -5.29 23.69 -15.40
C VAL A 224 -6.14 24.75 -14.68
N GLU A 225 -6.24 25.94 -15.27
CA GLU A 225 -7.03 27.04 -14.73
C GLU A 225 -8.53 26.67 -14.70
N GLY A 226 -9.15 26.89 -13.55
CA GLY A 226 -10.58 26.60 -13.33
C GLY A 226 -10.91 25.11 -13.25
N THR A 227 -9.93 24.21 -13.23
CA THR A 227 -10.18 22.76 -13.15
C THR A 227 -9.85 22.22 -11.76
N THR A 228 -10.81 21.51 -11.17
CA THR A 228 -10.63 20.76 -9.93
C THR A 228 -10.77 19.25 -10.21
N VAL A 229 -9.85 18.44 -9.71
CA VAL A 229 -9.88 16.98 -9.91
C VAL A 229 -10.30 16.26 -8.63
N TYR A 230 -11.25 15.34 -8.69
CA TYR A 230 -11.55 14.41 -7.59
C TYR A 230 -11.11 13.01 -7.93
N ALA A 231 -10.36 12.37 -7.03
CA ALA A 231 -9.72 11.09 -7.30
C ALA A 231 -9.60 10.17 -6.08
N ASN A 232 -9.98 8.90 -6.24
CA ASN A 232 -9.64 7.87 -5.26
C ASN A 232 -8.12 7.69 -5.15
N ALA A 233 -7.45 7.65 -6.30
CA ALA A 233 -6.00 7.54 -6.42
C ALA A 233 -5.30 8.91 -6.46
N PHE A 234 -5.75 9.88 -5.63
CA PHE A 234 -5.23 11.26 -5.61
C PHE A 234 -3.70 11.35 -5.47
N ARG A 235 -3.04 10.34 -4.87
CA ARG A 235 -1.58 10.30 -4.75
C ARG A 235 -0.85 10.15 -6.09
N HIS A 236 -1.49 9.52 -7.09
CA HIS A 236 -0.92 9.45 -8.42
C HIS A 236 -0.98 10.81 -9.11
N LEU A 237 -2.11 11.51 -8.99
CA LEU A 237 -2.24 12.89 -9.49
C LEU A 237 -1.28 13.85 -8.80
N GLN A 238 -1.14 13.77 -7.47
CA GLN A 238 -0.15 14.55 -6.72
C GLN A 238 1.27 14.44 -7.28
N TYR A 239 1.65 13.24 -7.73
CA TYR A 239 3.01 12.98 -8.22
C TYR A 239 3.17 13.31 -9.71
N TYR A 240 2.20 12.93 -10.54
CA TYR A 240 2.32 13.04 -12.00
C TYR A 240 1.73 14.32 -12.59
N LEU A 241 0.78 14.95 -11.88
CA LEU A 241 0.06 16.15 -12.31
C LEU A 241 -0.06 17.15 -11.12
N PRO A 242 1.07 17.56 -10.51
CA PRO A 242 1.07 18.39 -9.30
C PRO A 242 0.42 19.78 -9.48
N GLN A 243 0.30 20.25 -10.73
CA GLN A 243 -0.32 21.52 -11.08
C GLN A 243 -1.85 21.52 -10.97
N TYR A 244 -2.49 20.34 -10.90
CA TYR A 244 -3.94 20.25 -10.74
C TYR A 244 -4.30 20.20 -9.26
N ARG A 245 -5.20 21.09 -8.87
CA ARG A 245 -5.82 21.02 -7.54
C ARG A 245 -6.68 19.76 -7.45
N THR A 246 -6.23 18.84 -6.61
CA THR A 246 -6.80 17.49 -6.51
C THR A 246 -7.40 17.26 -5.14
N PHE A 247 -8.58 16.64 -5.08
CA PHE A 247 -9.23 16.23 -3.86
C PHE A 247 -9.46 14.71 -3.83
N SER A 248 -9.41 14.11 -2.65
CA SER A 248 -10.05 12.81 -2.45
C SER A 248 -11.56 12.96 -2.50
N PRO A 249 -12.35 11.90 -2.73
CA PRO A 249 -13.79 11.95 -2.51
C PRO A 249 -14.09 12.37 -1.07
N PRO A 250 -15.05 13.28 -0.84
CA PRO A 250 -15.42 13.69 0.50
C PRO A 250 -16.12 12.54 1.23
N ILE A 251 -15.80 12.38 2.51
CA ILE A 251 -16.62 11.60 3.42
C ILE A 251 -17.49 12.58 4.17
N LEU A 252 -18.80 12.59 3.88
CA LEU A 252 -19.75 13.46 4.56
C LEU A 252 -20.22 12.84 5.89
N ARG A 253 -20.57 13.70 6.85
CA ARG A 253 -21.13 13.27 8.14
C ARG A 253 -22.59 12.85 7.94
N ARG A 254 -22.93 11.58 8.19
CA ARG A 254 -24.30 11.09 7.98
C ARG A 254 -25.38 11.81 8.79
N SER A 255 -25.07 12.28 9.99
CA SER A 255 -26.03 13.01 10.83
C SER A 255 -26.26 14.45 10.36
N ASP A 256 -25.32 15.00 9.58
CA ASP A 256 -25.37 16.36 9.04
C ASP A 256 -24.52 16.42 7.75
N PRO A 257 -25.12 16.12 6.59
CA PRO A 257 -24.41 16.04 5.31
C PRO A 257 -23.77 17.36 4.85
N SER A 258 -24.14 18.50 5.44
CA SER A 258 -23.49 19.78 5.17
C SER A 258 -22.04 19.82 5.66
N ILE A 259 -21.67 18.91 6.57
CA ILE A 259 -20.33 18.85 7.17
C ILE A 259 -19.51 17.71 6.58
N VAL A 260 -18.34 18.06 6.07
CA VAL A 260 -17.33 17.12 5.60
C VAL A 260 -16.62 16.50 6.80
N LYS A 261 -16.81 15.20 7.02
CA LYS A 261 -16.11 14.45 8.06
C LYS A 261 -14.61 14.36 7.76
N SER A 262 -14.25 14.10 6.50
CA SER A 262 -12.87 14.11 6.04
C SER A 262 -12.77 14.23 4.53
N ILE A 263 -11.84 15.06 4.06
CA ILE A 263 -11.39 15.13 2.67
C ILE A 263 -9.89 15.44 2.68
N ILE A 264 -9.17 14.96 1.68
CA ILE A 264 -7.77 15.32 1.46
C ILE A 264 -7.73 16.25 0.25
N SER A 265 -7.11 17.42 0.40
CA SER A 265 -6.76 18.29 -0.71
C SER A 265 -5.28 18.18 -1.01
N VAL A 266 -4.94 18.33 -2.29
CA VAL A 266 -3.58 18.44 -2.80
C VAL A 266 -3.57 19.66 -3.70
N ASP A 267 -2.75 20.64 -3.35
CA ASP A 267 -2.59 21.89 -4.10
C ASP A 267 -1.11 22.20 -4.21
N ASP A 268 -0.61 22.39 -5.44
CA ASP A 268 0.83 22.53 -5.74
C ASP A 268 1.71 21.46 -5.06
N GLY A 269 1.25 20.21 -5.06
CA GLY A 269 1.91 19.07 -4.42
C GLY A 269 1.84 19.03 -2.89
N VAL A 270 1.29 20.06 -2.23
CA VAL A 270 1.09 20.13 -0.79
C VAL A 270 -0.21 19.43 -0.42
N MET A 271 -0.13 18.43 0.45
CA MET A 271 -1.28 17.67 0.91
C MET A 271 -1.81 18.21 2.24
N GLU A 272 -3.10 18.51 2.30
CA GLU A 272 -3.80 18.91 3.52
C GLU A 272 -5.01 18.00 3.79
N ALA A 273 -5.29 17.75 5.07
CA ALA A 273 -6.48 17.01 5.48
C ALA A 273 -7.47 17.99 6.10
N TRP A 274 -8.65 18.11 5.51
CA TRP A 274 -9.72 18.97 6.01
C TRP A 274 -10.77 18.14 6.74
N GLN A 275 -11.21 18.63 7.90
CA GLN A 275 -12.20 17.98 8.76
C GLN A 275 -13.13 19.01 9.35
N GLY A 276 -14.43 18.71 9.39
CA GLY A 276 -15.44 19.59 9.97
C GLY A 276 -15.70 20.85 9.16
N VAL A 277 -15.27 20.90 7.90
CA VAL A 277 -15.53 22.02 6.99
C VAL A 277 -16.90 21.87 6.34
N ASP A 278 -17.48 23.00 5.95
CA ASP A 278 -18.73 23.04 5.19
C ASP A 278 -18.52 22.48 3.78
N VAL A 279 -19.47 21.70 3.28
CA VAL A 279 -19.43 21.05 1.97
C VAL A 279 -19.40 22.03 0.80
N THR A 280 -19.83 23.28 0.99
CA THR A 280 -19.69 24.34 -0.02
C THR A 280 -18.24 24.78 -0.23
N THR A 281 -17.35 24.51 0.72
CA THR A 281 -15.94 24.92 0.66
C THR A 281 -15.03 23.95 -0.09
N ILE A 282 -15.49 22.72 -0.32
CA ILE A 282 -14.68 21.68 -0.97
C ILE A 282 -14.69 21.77 -2.50
N VAL A 283 -15.47 22.70 -3.06
CA VAL A 283 -15.34 23.14 -4.46
C VAL A 283 -14.79 24.56 -4.44
N PRO A 284 -13.55 24.78 -4.90
CA PRO A 284 -12.95 26.11 -4.90
C PRO A 284 -13.79 27.13 -5.69
N PRO A 285 -13.87 28.40 -5.23
CA PRO A 285 -14.42 29.48 -6.04
C PRO A 285 -13.67 29.58 -7.37
N GLY A 286 -14.39 29.82 -8.47
CA GLY A 286 -13.81 29.87 -9.81
C GLY A 286 -13.56 28.50 -10.45
N THR A 287 -14.03 27.41 -9.85
CA THR A 287 -14.05 26.11 -10.53
C THR A 287 -15.05 26.18 -11.69
N GLU A 288 -14.55 26.05 -12.91
CA GLU A 288 -15.32 25.95 -14.16
C GLU A 288 -15.52 24.49 -14.58
N ARG A 289 -14.62 23.59 -14.17
CA ARG A 289 -14.61 22.19 -14.58
C ARG A 289 -14.28 21.30 -13.40
N ILE A 290 -15.01 20.20 -13.27
CA ILE A 290 -14.69 19.12 -12.33
C ILE A 290 -14.32 17.88 -13.12
N VAL A 291 -13.12 17.36 -12.87
CA VAL A 291 -12.65 16.09 -13.44
C VAL A 291 -12.80 15.00 -12.39
N LEU A 292 -13.49 13.91 -12.72
CA LEU A 292 -13.56 12.73 -11.88
C LEU A 292 -12.58 11.67 -12.40
N PHE A 293 -11.52 11.43 -11.63
CA PHE A 293 -10.47 10.47 -11.92
C PHE A 293 -10.68 9.20 -11.08
N ASP A 294 -10.93 8.07 -11.73
CA ASP A 294 -11.16 6.76 -11.07
C ASP A 294 -12.32 6.78 -10.06
N LEU A 295 -13.36 7.55 -10.40
CA LEU A 295 -14.60 7.57 -9.65
C LEU A 295 -15.73 6.94 -10.47
N PRO A 296 -16.59 6.14 -9.82
CA PRO A 296 -17.75 5.55 -10.45
C PRO A 296 -18.69 6.63 -11.04
N PRO A 297 -19.31 6.40 -12.22
CA PRO A 297 -20.32 7.29 -12.77
C PRO A 297 -21.52 7.48 -11.85
N GLU A 298 -21.81 6.52 -10.96
CA GLU A 298 -22.93 6.58 -10.02
C GLU A 298 -22.77 7.73 -9.00
N ILE A 299 -21.56 8.29 -8.86
CA ILE A 299 -21.32 9.49 -8.05
C ILE A 299 -21.85 10.76 -8.76
N LEU A 300 -22.16 10.70 -10.06
CA LEU A 300 -22.73 11.81 -10.80
C LEU A 300 -24.25 11.77 -10.73
N LEU A 301 -24.83 12.74 -10.05
CA LEU A 301 -26.29 12.95 -10.04
C LEU A 301 -26.74 13.84 -11.20
N SER A 302 -25.79 14.51 -11.87
CA SER A 302 -26.04 15.43 -12.97
C SER A 302 -25.83 14.75 -14.33
N GLY A 303 -26.79 14.87 -15.24
CA GLY A 303 -26.69 14.38 -16.62
C GLY A 303 -25.77 15.22 -17.53
N HIS A 304 -24.95 16.10 -16.95
CA HIS A 304 -24.15 17.11 -17.67
C HIS A 304 -22.68 16.74 -17.84
N ALA A 305 -22.27 15.52 -17.47
CA ALA A 305 -20.89 15.08 -17.62
C ALA A 305 -20.54 14.80 -19.09
N VAL A 306 -19.46 15.41 -19.57
CA VAL A 306 -18.78 15.05 -20.81
C VAL A 306 -17.88 13.86 -20.51
N VAL A 307 -18.04 12.77 -21.25
CA VAL A 307 -17.19 11.60 -21.15
C VAL A 307 -16.07 11.74 -22.16
N GLU A 308 -14.84 11.89 -21.68
CA GLU A 308 -13.67 11.85 -22.55
C GLU A 308 -13.09 10.44 -22.53
N LYS A 309 -12.88 9.87 -23.73
CA LYS A 309 -12.53 8.46 -23.89
C LYS A 309 -11.32 8.29 -24.79
N SER A 310 -10.34 7.52 -24.33
CA SER A 310 -9.18 7.10 -25.11
C SER A 310 -8.85 5.65 -24.81
N LYS A 311 -8.66 4.83 -25.86
CA LYS A 311 -8.31 3.39 -25.78
C LYS A 311 -9.21 2.55 -24.84
N GLY A 312 -10.48 2.89 -24.73
CA GLY A 312 -11.43 2.18 -23.85
C GLY A 312 -11.50 2.73 -22.43
N GLU A 313 -10.51 3.51 -22.00
CA GLU A 313 -10.51 4.23 -20.73
C GLU A 313 -11.20 5.58 -20.86
N TYR A 314 -11.77 6.05 -19.76
CA TYR A 314 -12.47 7.33 -19.72
C TYR A 314 -12.23 8.10 -18.43
N ILE A 315 -12.37 9.42 -18.53
CA ILE A 315 -12.56 10.34 -17.40
C ILE A 315 -13.89 11.08 -17.59
N TYR A 316 -14.49 11.52 -16.49
CA TYR A 316 -15.67 12.38 -16.56
C TYR A 316 -15.25 13.82 -16.33
N ILE A 317 -15.63 14.69 -17.24
CA ILE A 317 -15.42 16.13 -17.14
C ILE A 317 -16.79 16.79 -17.02
N ILE A 318 -17.02 17.46 -15.90
CA ILE A 318 -18.27 18.16 -15.62
C ILE A 318 -18.01 19.65 -15.82
N PRO A 319 -18.42 20.26 -16.95
CA PRO A 319 -18.44 21.70 -17.04
C PRO A 319 -19.47 22.25 -16.04
N ILE A 320 -19.12 23.32 -15.35
CA ILE A 320 -20.00 24.04 -14.42
C ILE A 320 -20.53 25.27 -15.15
N PRO A 321 -21.83 25.31 -15.50
CA PRO A 321 -22.45 26.51 -16.03
C PRO A 321 -22.34 27.70 -15.08
N ALA A 322 -22.27 28.92 -15.62
CA ALA A 322 -22.10 30.13 -14.82
C ALA A 322 -23.24 30.38 -13.81
N ASP A 323 -24.44 29.91 -14.13
CA ASP A 323 -25.67 29.95 -13.32
C ASP A 323 -25.82 28.76 -12.37
N HIS A 324 -24.86 27.82 -12.34
CA HIS A 324 -24.89 26.64 -11.49
C HIS A 324 -23.75 26.66 -10.46
N TRP A 325 -23.91 25.85 -9.42
CA TRP A 325 -22.86 25.58 -8.46
C TRP A 325 -22.85 24.08 -8.10
N PRO A 326 -21.67 23.45 -8.05
CA PRO A 326 -21.54 22.04 -7.68
C PRO A 326 -21.66 21.83 -6.17
N LEU A 327 -22.37 20.78 -5.76
CA LEU A 327 -22.54 20.40 -4.36
C LEU A 327 -22.35 18.89 -4.18
N TRP A 328 -21.56 18.50 -3.19
CA TRP A 328 -21.51 17.10 -2.76
C TRP A 328 -22.65 16.80 -1.79
N THR A 329 -23.38 15.71 -2.05
CA THR A 329 -24.42 15.14 -1.19
C THR A 329 -24.03 13.71 -0.77
N LEU A 330 -24.87 13.06 0.04
CA LEU A 330 -24.68 11.64 0.37
C LEU A 330 -24.81 10.72 -0.85
N GLU A 331 -25.51 11.17 -1.88
CA GLU A 331 -25.80 10.41 -3.09
C GLU A 331 -24.72 10.62 -4.15
N GLY A 332 -24.03 11.77 -4.14
CA GLY A 332 -22.99 12.08 -5.11
C GLY A 332 -22.79 13.59 -5.31
N LEU A 333 -22.18 13.95 -6.43
CA LEU A 333 -22.00 15.33 -6.86
C LEU A 333 -23.20 15.77 -7.71
N SER A 334 -23.88 16.83 -7.28
CA SER A 334 -24.96 17.49 -8.01
C SER A 334 -24.53 18.87 -8.52
N LEU A 335 -25.18 19.34 -9.59
CA LEU A 335 -25.11 20.73 -10.05
C LEU A 335 -26.44 21.39 -9.71
N ASN A 336 -26.41 22.39 -8.84
CA ASN A 336 -27.60 23.11 -8.40
C ASN A 336 -27.65 24.47 -9.11
N ALA A 337 -28.83 24.93 -9.50
CA ALA A 337 -29.00 26.29 -9.99
C ALA A 337 -28.71 27.29 -8.85
N LYS A 338 -28.14 28.44 -9.21
CA LYS A 338 -28.06 29.59 -8.30
C LYS A 338 -29.45 30.21 -8.26
N ASP A 339 -30.14 30.07 -7.13
CA ASP A 339 -31.38 30.82 -6.90
C ASP A 339 -31.05 32.31 -6.98
N HIS A 340 -31.72 33.02 -7.90
CA HIS A 340 -31.55 34.45 -8.15
C HIS A 340 -32.16 35.32 -7.05
#